data_AF-A0A7V9I3R5-F1
#
_entry.id   AF-A0A7V9I3R5-F1
#
_cell.length_a   1.000
_cell.length_b   1.000
_cell.length_c   1.000
_cell.angle_alpha   90.00
_cell.angle_beta   90.00
_cell.angle_gamma   90.00
#
_symmetry.space_group_name_H-M   'P 1'
#
loop_
_entity.id
_entity.type
_entity.pdbx_description
1 polymer ?
#
loop_
_entity_poly.entity_id
_entity_poly.type
_entity_poly.pdbx_seq_one_letter_code
_entity_poly.pdbx_strand_id
1 'polypeptide(L)'
;MSGTSRRGLPITVAVFLSGAVLLGVEIAASRVLAPFFGNSLFVWGSLIGVVLAGLALGYLVGGALADRWPSPALLISVILAGGASVVAIPLLDEAVLEAILSWDPGARLDPLLASVVLFGPTSILLAAVTPVAIRLRAVAIAQLGRTAGRLFSISTLGSIAGTFATAFWLVPELGTDQLLAAAGGTLFAAAAIVAVSERLPLAVACAAVAVAGAGVLSVELDPGTGGTLSRVAARNWSPVYRQRGEVAGGPQQDYGGLKVLFRKDTQYHRLAVVEGETERTLRFDSSYQSAMSLDDPFRTQWEYT
;
A
#
# COMPACT_ATOMS: atom_id res chain seq x y z
N MET A 1 15.17 -40.47 -6.74
CA MET A 1 15.31 -39.29 -5.83
C MET A 1 14.97 -37.96 -6.52
N SER A 2 13.97 -37.88 -7.42
CA SER A 2 13.68 -36.69 -8.24
C SER A 2 12.35 -35.97 -7.94
N GLY A 3 11.54 -36.45 -6.99
CA GLY A 3 10.20 -35.91 -6.71
C GLY A 3 10.11 -34.76 -5.70
N THR A 4 11.07 -34.64 -4.77
CA THR A 4 10.99 -33.69 -3.64
C THR A 4 11.50 -32.28 -3.96
N SER A 5 12.32 -32.13 -5.01
CA SER A 5 12.83 -30.82 -5.46
C SER A 5 11.73 -29.97 -6.13
N ARG A 6 10.91 -30.57 -7.00
CA ARG A 6 9.89 -29.84 -7.79
C ARG A 6 8.76 -29.22 -6.96
N ARG A 7 8.39 -29.81 -5.82
CA ARG A 7 7.36 -29.25 -4.92
C ARG A 7 7.86 -28.14 -4.00
N GLY A 8 9.18 -27.96 -3.88
CA GLY A 8 9.75 -26.90 -3.04
C GLY A 8 9.78 -25.53 -3.71
N LEU A 9 9.93 -25.51 -5.03
CA LEU A 9 10.05 -24.27 -5.81
C LEU A 9 8.79 -23.38 -5.70
N PRO A 10 7.54 -23.88 -5.80
CA PRO A 10 6.33 -23.08 -5.64
C PRO A 10 6.27 -22.31 -4.32
N ILE A 11 6.57 -22.98 -3.20
CA ILE A 11 6.55 -22.38 -1.86
C ILE A 11 7.67 -21.33 -1.74
N THR A 12 8.86 -21.64 -2.24
CA THR A 12 9.99 -20.69 -2.28
C THR A 12 9.64 -19.43 -3.07
N VAL A 13 9.03 -19.57 -4.25
CA VAL A 13 8.58 -18.44 -5.08
C VAL A 13 7.50 -17.64 -4.35
N ALA A 14 6.54 -18.30 -3.71
CA ALA A 14 5.50 -17.63 -2.95
C ALA A 14 6.06 -16.81 -1.76
N VAL A 15 7.05 -17.35 -1.04
CA VAL A 15 7.74 -16.63 0.04
C VAL A 15 8.51 -15.43 -0.49
N PHE A 16 9.24 -15.59 -1.61
CA PHE A 16 9.94 -14.48 -2.26
C PHE A 16 8.98 -13.35 -2.67
N LEU A 17 7.89 -13.69 -3.37
CA LEU A 17 6.90 -12.72 -3.84
C LEU A 17 6.15 -12.06 -2.68
N SER A 18 5.81 -12.81 -1.62
CA SER A 18 5.17 -12.25 -0.43
C SER A 18 6.08 -11.27 0.30
N GLY A 19 7.38 -11.59 0.42
CA GLY A 19 8.38 -10.67 0.96
C GLY A 19 8.54 -9.41 0.13
N ALA A 20 8.56 -9.54 -1.20
CA ALA A 20 8.64 -8.41 -2.14
C ALA A 20 7.43 -7.49 -2.04
N VAL A 21 6.22 -8.06 -2.04
CA VAL A 21 4.97 -7.29 -1.93
C VAL A 21 4.85 -6.63 -0.57
N LEU A 22 5.18 -7.31 0.53
CA LEU A 22 5.11 -6.72 1.88
C LEU A 22 5.88 -5.40 1.97
N LEU A 23 7.15 -5.41 1.57
CA LEU A 23 7.98 -4.21 1.64
C LEU A 23 7.68 -3.23 0.50
N GLY A 24 7.22 -3.70 -0.67
CA GLY A 24 6.71 -2.83 -1.71
C GLY A 24 5.50 -2.02 -1.25
N VAL A 25 4.55 -2.67 -0.58
CA VAL A 25 3.38 -2.02 0.02
C VAL A 25 3.80 -1.02 1.10
N GLU A 26 4.81 -1.31 1.91
CA GLU A 26 5.33 -0.34 2.88
C GLU A 26 5.88 0.93 2.22
N ILE A 27 6.60 0.80 1.09
CA ILE A 27 7.06 1.96 0.32
C ILE A 27 5.86 2.73 -0.27
N ALA A 28 4.89 2.02 -0.84
CA ALA A 28 3.67 2.60 -1.41
C ALA A 28 2.81 3.31 -0.35
N ALA A 29 2.78 2.79 0.87
CA ALA A 29 1.97 3.30 1.97
C ALA A 29 2.28 4.77 2.28
N SER A 30 3.55 5.17 2.16
CA SER A 30 3.95 6.58 2.31
C SER A 30 3.27 7.49 1.27
N ARG A 31 3.07 7.01 0.04
CA ARG A 31 2.38 7.73 -1.05
C ARG A 31 0.86 7.74 -0.89
N VAL A 32 0.29 6.71 -0.27
CA VAL A 32 -1.13 6.67 0.10
C VAL A 32 -1.44 7.73 1.18
N LEU A 33 -0.57 7.84 2.20
CA LEU A 33 -0.79 8.77 3.32
C LEU A 33 -0.39 10.21 3.03
N ALA A 34 0.59 10.45 2.14
CA ALA A 34 1.14 11.77 1.89
C ALA A 34 0.11 12.86 1.50
N PRO A 35 -0.91 12.59 0.65
CA PRO A 35 -1.92 13.60 0.31
C PRO A 35 -2.74 14.07 1.53
N PHE A 36 -2.89 13.21 2.54
CA PHE A 36 -3.74 13.43 3.70
C PHE A 36 -2.98 13.91 4.92
N PHE A 37 -1.80 13.34 5.22
CA PHE A 37 -1.03 13.66 6.43
C PHE A 37 0.33 14.30 6.15
N GLY A 38 0.69 14.47 4.87
CA GLY A 38 1.99 14.97 4.44
C GLY A 38 3.12 13.97 4.65
N ASN A 39 4.35 14.48 4.64
CA ASN A 39 5.58 13.69 4.74
C ASN A 39 6.34 14.01 6.04
N SER A 40 5.77 13.66 7.20
CA SER A 40 6.33 14.00 8.52
C SER A 40 7.00 12.80 9.20
N LEU A 41 7.82 13.07 10.23
CA LEU A 41 8.40 12.03 11.09
C LEU A 41 7.32 11.15 11.74
N PHE A 42 6.13 11.69 12.03
CA PHE A 42 5.03 10.92 12.59
C PHE A 42 4.43 9.94 11.57
N VAL A 43 4.38 10.30 10.28
CA VAL A 43 3.92 9.40 9.21
C VAL A 43 4.90 8.25 9.02
N TRP A 44 6.19 8.55 8.83
CA TRP A 44 7.22 7.51 8.68
C TRP A 44 7.34 6.62 9.91
N GLY A 45 7.35 7.20 11.11
CA GLY A 45 7.39 6.46 12.36
C GLY A 45 6.17 5.55 12.54
N SER A 46 4.99 6.02 12.13
CA SER A 46 3.76 5.22 12.16
C SER A 46 3.81 4.05 11.19
N LEU A 47 4.23 4.29 9.94
CA LEU A 47 4.31 3.25 8.92
C LEU A 47 5.28 2.14 9.33
N ILE A 48 6.53 2.50 9.64
CA ILE A 48 7.55 1.53 10.06
C ILE A 48 7.10 0.80 11.34
N GLY A 49 6.58 1.55 12.32
CA GLY A 49 6.14 0.98 13.59
C GLY A 49 5.00 -0.04 13.41
N VAL A 50 4.00 0.30 12.60
CA VAL A 50 2.85 -0.58 12.32
C VAL A 50 3.25 -1.78 11.49
N VAL A 51 4.08 -1.60 10.46
CA VAL A 51 4.54 -2.72 9.62
C VAL A 51 5.38 -3.69 10.46
N LEU A 52 6.31 -3.19 11.28
CA LEU A 52 7.11 -4.04 12.18
C LEU A 52 6.25 -4.73 13.26
N ALA A 53 5.26 -4.03 13.83
CA ALA A 53 4.33 -4.64 14.78
C ALA A 53 3.48 -5.72 14.11
N GLY A 54 3.00 -5.45 12.89
CA GLY A 54 2.27 -6.40 12.07
C GLY A 54 3.12 -7.62 11.71
N LEU A 55 4.41 -7.42 11.40
CA LEU A 55 5.37 -8.50 11.20
C LEU A 55 5.51 -9.38 12.44
N ALA A 56 5.73 -8.77 13.61
CA ALA A 56 5.84 -9.51 14.86
C ALA A 56 4.58 -10.32 15.18
N LEU A 57 3.40 -9.70 15.04
CA LEU A 57 2.11 -10.37 15.25
C LEU A 57 1.86 -11.47 14.22
N GLY A 58 2.17 -11.23 12.94
CA GLY A 58 2.00 -12.21 11.88
C GLY A 58 2.96 -13.39 12.01
N TYR A 59 4.19 -13.19 12.48
CA TYR A 59 5.10 -14.30 12.81
C TYR A 59 4.56 -15.16 13.95
N LEU A 60 4.03 -14.52 14.99
CA LEU A 60 3.45 -15.21 16.15
C LEU A 60 2.17 -15.98 15.76
N VAL A 61 1.21 -15.31 15.14
CA VAL A 61 -0.07 -15.89 14.72
C VAL A 61 0.14 -16.92 13.61
N GLY A 62 0.94 -16.61 12.60
CA GLY A 62 1.27 -17.51 11.51
C GLY A 62 1.99 -18.77 11.99
N GLY A 63 2.92 -18.65 12.95
CA GLY A 63 3.56 -19.79 13.60
C GLY A 63 2.57 -20.67 14.36
N ALA A 64 1.70 -20.06 15.17
CA ALA A 64 0.68 -20.78 15.92
C ALA A 64 -0.32 -21.51 15.00
N LEU A 65 -0.78 -20.86 13.92
CA LEU A 65 -1.67 -21.47 12.92
C LEU A 65 -0.96 -22.60 12.17
N ALA A 66 0.31 -22.42 11.83
CA ALA A 66 1.10 -23.44 11.14
C ALA A 66 1.28 -24.70 12.00
N ASP A 67 1.53 -24.55 13.30
CA ASP A 67 1.65 -25.68 14.23
C ASP A 67 0.31 -26.39 14.44
N ARG A 68 -0.80 -25.63 14.48
CA ARG A 68 -2.16 -26.16 14.65
C ARG A 68 -2.66 -26.89 13.39
N TRP A 69 -2.45 -26.32 12.21
CA TRP A 69 -2.99 -26.80 10.93
C TRP A 69 -1.95 -26.72 9.79
N PRO A 70 -0.91 -27.57 9.81
CA PRO A 70 0.14 -27.55 8.80
C PRO A 70 -0.38 -28.09 7.46
N SER A 71 -0.97 -27.22 6.64
CA SER A 71 -1.52 -27.58 5.33
C SER A 71 -1.16 -26.56 4.23
N PRO A 72 -0.97 -27.00 2.97
CA PRO A 72 -0.81 -26.06 1.86
C PRO A 72 -2.03 -25.18 1.64
N ALA A 73 -3.23 -25.66 2.00
CA ALA A 73 -4.45 -24.87 1.98
C ALA A 73 -4.34 -23.63 2.89
N LEU A 74 -3.80 -23.78 4.11
CA LEU A 74 -3.54 -22.65 5.00
C LEU A 74 -2.61 -21.62 4.35
N LEU A 75 -1.50 -22.06 3.75
CA LEU A 75 -0.56 -21.16 3.06
C LEU A 75 -1.25 -20.39 1.95
N ILE A 76 -2.04 -21.08 1.12
CA ILE A 76 -2.80 -20.47 0.02
C ILE A 76 -3.81 -19.48 0.57
N SER A 77 -4.57 -19.83 1.61
CA SER A 77 -5.57 -18.95 2.23
C SER A 77 -4.94 -17.69 2.81
N VAL A 78 -3.78 -17.78 3.45
CA VAL A 78 -3.06 -16.61 3.99
C VAL A 78 -2.58 -15.70 2.86
N ILE A 79 -2.03 -16.26 1.78
CA ILE A 79 -1.58 -15.48 0.61
C ILE A 79 -2.78 -14.82 -0.11
N LEU A 80 -3.89 -15.55 -0.29
CA LEU A 80 -5.11 -14.99 -0.89
C LEU A 80 -5.71 -13.88 -0.01
N ALA A 81 -5.76 -14.07 1.31
CA ALA A 81 -6.23 -13.04 2.22
C ALA A 81 -5.32 -11.81 2.21
N GLY A 82 -4.00 -12.00 2.17
CA GLY A 82 -3.04 -10.91 2.03
C GLY A 82 -3.17 -10.18 0.69
N GLY A 83 -3.36 -10.90 -0.41
CA GLY A 83 -3.63 -10.30 -1.72
C GLY A 83 -4.90 -9.46 -1.72
N ALA A 84 -5.97 -9.99 -1.13
CA ALA A 84 -7.23 -9.27 -1.00
C ALA A 84 -7.11 -8.03 -0.11
N SER A 85 -6.35 -8.10 0.99
CA SER A 85 -6.13 -6.93 1.85
C SER A 85 -5.30 -5.85 1.16
N VAL A 86 -4.34 -6.21 0.30
CA VAL A 86 -3.59 -5.25 -0.52
C VAL A 86 -4.50 -4.58 -1.55
N VAL A 87 -5.32 -5.34 -2.28
CA VAL A 87 -6.28 -4.80 -3.25
C VAL A 87 -7.34 -3.91 -2.60
N ALA A 88 -7.69 -4.20 -1.35
CA ALA A 88 -8.65 -3.38 -0.61
C ALA A 88 -8.09 -1.99 -0.25
N ILE A 89 -6.77 -1.78 -0.20
CA ILE A 89 -6.17 -0.48 0.17
C ILE A 89 -6.66 0.65 -0.75
N PRO A 90 -6.45 0.63 -2.08
CA PRO A 90 -6.89 1.71 -2.97
C PRO A 90 -8.42 1.86 -3.09
N LEU A 91 -9.19 0.92 -2.54
CA LEU A 91 -10.65 0.99 -2.52
C LEU A 91 -11.19 1.61 -1.22
N LEU A 92 -10.39 1.57 -0.15
CA LEU A 92 -10.79 1.96 1.19
C LEU A 92 -9.99 3.15 1.73
N ASP A 93 -8.84 3.47 1.14
CA ASP A 93 -7.93 4.50 1.62
C ASP A 93 -8.62 5.86 1.74
N GLU A 94 -9.29 6.34 0.69
CA GLU A 94 -9.99 7.63 0.74
C GLU A 94 -11.02 7.68 1.87
N ALA A 95 -11.91 6.67 1.96
CA ALA A 95 -12.94 6.62 2.99
C ALA A 95 -12.36 6.55 4.41
N VAL A 96 -11.32 5.74 4.63
CA VAL A 96 -10.67 5.58 5.94
C VAL A 96 -9.93 6.86 6.33
N LEU A 97 -9.16 7.44 5.40
CA LEU A 97 -8.35 8.62 5.65
C LEU A 97 -9.24 9.84 5.91
N GLU A 98 -10.33 10.02 5.16
CA GLU A 98 -11.32 11.06 5.42
C GLU A 98 -12.01 10.88 6.77
N ALA A 99 -12.42 9.65 7.12
CA ALA A 99 -13.05 9.39 8.41
C ALA A 99 -12.12 9.74 9.58
N ILE A 100 -10.84 9.36 9.51
CA ILE A 100 -9.86 9.66 10.56
C ILE A 100 -9.61 11.16 10.66
N LEU A 101 -9.53 11.86 9.53
CA LEU A 101 -9.32 13.32 9.52
C LEU A 101 -10.55 14.10 9.99
N SER A 102 -11.75 13.58 9.73
CA SER A 102 -12.97 14.16 10.28
C SER A 102 -13.06 14.00 11.80
N TRP A 103 -12.47 12.94 12.34
CA TRP A 103 -12.39 12.69 13.77
C TRP A 103 -11.28 13.54 14.44
N ASP A 104 -10.18 13.79 13.73
CA ASP A 104 -9.01 14.58 14.17
C ASP A 104 -8.51 14.23 15.60
N PRO A 105 -8.12 12.97 15.87
CA PRO A 105 -7.48 12.60 17.13
C PRO A 105 -6.13 13.29 17.36
N GLY A 106 -5.57 13.91 16.31
CA GLY A 106 -4.49 14.87 16.34
C GLY A 106 -3.28 14.39 15.54
N ALA A 107 -2.44 15.34 15.13
CA ALA A 107 -1.37 15.16 14.13
C ALA A 107 -0.37 14.00 14.34
N ARG A 108 -0.30 13.41 15.54
CA ARG A 108 0.50 12.20 15.82
C ARG A 108 -0.31 10.92 15.67
N LEU A 109 -1.58 10.95 16.09
CA LEU A 109 -2.47 9.80 16.12
C LEU A 109 -3.15 9.57 14.77
N ASP A 110 -3.43 10.61 13.97
CA ASP A 110 -4.08 10.44 12.66
C ASP A 110 -3.29 9.49 11.74
N PRO A 111 -1.99 9.73 11.46
CA PRO A 111 -1.23 8.83 10.59
C PRO A 111 -1.00 7.46 11.24
N LEU A 112 -0.97 7.36 12.57
CA LEU A 112 -0.81 6.10 13.27
C LEU A 112 -2.04 5.21 13.09
N LEU A 113 -3.23 5.75 13.35
CA LEU A 113 -4.49 5.04 13.24
C LEU A 113 -4.77 4.67 11.78
N ALA A 114 -4.48 5.57 10.84
CA ALA A 114 -4.59 5.26 9.41
C ALA A 114 -3.67 4.12 9.01
N SER A 115 -2.42 4.13 9.49
CA SER A 115 -1.47 3.07 9.21
C SER A 115 -1.93 1.73 9.79
N VAL A 116 -2.44 1.74 11.03
CA VAL A 116 -2.99 0.54 11.69
C VAL A 116 -4.13 -0.07 10.89
N VAL A 117 -5.10 0.75 10.45
CA VAL A 117 -6.28 0.26 9.76
C VAL A 117 -5.95 -0.24 8.35
N LEU A 118 -5.17 0.51 7.58
CA LEU A 118 -4.90 0.20 6.17
C LEU A 118 -3.80 -0.85 5.98
N PHE A 119 -2.70 -0.76 6.74
CA PHE A 119 -1.52 -1.61 6.51
C PHE A 119 -1.34 -2.68 7.58
N GLY A 120 -1.87 -2.49 8.79
CA GLY A 120 -1.76 -3.48 9.88
C GLY A 120 -2.22 -4.88 9.47
N PRO A 121 -3.48 -5.07 9.00
CA PRO A 121 -3.97 -6.38 8.55
C PRO A 121 -3.10 -6.99 7.44
N THR A 122 -2.70 -6.17 6.47
CA THR A 122 -1.86 -6.57 5.34
C THR A 122 -0.49 -7.06 5.81
N SER A 123 0.17 -6.33 6.71
CA SER A 123 1.46 -6.71 7.27
C SER A 123 1.38 -8.01 8.07
N ILE A 124 0.33 -8.20 8.87
CA ILE A 124 0.11 -9.43 9.65
C ILE A 124 -0.05 -10.64 8.71
N LEU A 125 -0.90 -10.53 7.68
CA LEU A 125 -1.18 -11.62 6.75
C LEU A 125 0.06 -12.01 5.95
N LEU A 126 0.79 -11.03 5.42
CA LEU A 126 2.00 -11.31 4.63
C LEU A 126 3.15 -11.85 5.48
N ALA A 127 3.30 -11.38 6.72
CA ALA A 127 4.27 -11.91 7.66
C ALA A 127 4.00 -13.37 8.03
N ALA A 128 2.73 -13.76 8.12
CA ALA A 128 2.33 -15.14 8.45
C ALA A 128 2.73 -16.17 7.37
N VAL A 129 3.02 -15.75 6.13
CA VAL A 129 3.41 -16.64 5.02
C VAL A 129 4.69 -17.44 5.36
N THR A 130 5.70 -16.77 5.89
CA THR A 130 7.02 -17.38 6.17
C THR A 130 6.97 -18.51 7.21
N PRO A 131 6.42 -18.33 8.43
CA PRO A 131 6.34 -19.42 9.39
C PRO A 131 5.45 -20.59 8.91
N VAL A 132 4.37 -20.32 8.17
CA VAL A 132 3.55 -21.37 7.54
C VAL A 132 4.37 -22.16 6.52
N ALA A 133 5.11 -21.48 5.65
CA ALA A 133 5.99 -22.12 4.68
C ALA A 133 7.12 -22.93 5.35
N ILE A 134 7.70 -22.42 6.44
CA ILE A 134 8.72 -23.14 7.22
C ILE A 134 8.16 -24.45 7.76
N ARG A 135 6.98 -24.41 8.38
CA ARG A 135 6.35 -25.60 8.95
C ARG A 135 6.02 -26.65 7.88
N LEU A 136 5.56 -26.23 6.70
CA LEU A 136 5.28 -27.14 5.58
C LEU A 136 6.55 -27.80 5.01
N ARG A 137 7.70 -27.14 5.13
CA ARG A 137 8.96 -27.60 4.55
C ARG A 137 9.84 -28.35 5.55
N ALA A 138 9.67 -28.11 6.85
CA ALA A 138 10.43 -28.76 7.91
C ALA A 138 9.79 -30.09 8.31
N VAL A 139 10.13 -31.16 7.60
CA VAL A 139 9.63 -32.53 7.87
C VAL A 139 10.29 -33.16 9.09
N ALA A 140 11.53 -32.78 9.41
CA ALA A 140 12.28 -33.28 10.56
C ALA A 140 12.89 -32.12 11.37
N ILE A 141 12.87 -32.26 12.70
CA ILE A 141 13.42 -31.26 13.65
C ILE A 141 14.89 -30.94 13.33
N ALA A 142 15.68 -31.95 12.96
CA ALA A 142 17.10 -31.79 12.59
C ALA A 142 17.33 -30.85 11.39
N GLN A 143 16.31 -30.62 10.56
CA GLN A 143 16.39 -29.74 9.38
C GLN A 143 15.69 -28.39 9.59
N LEU A 144 14.99 -28.20 10.72
CA LEU A 144 14.16 -27.03 10.99
C LEU A 144 14.96 -25.72 10.88
N GLY A 145 16.11 -25.63 11.55
CA GLY A 145 16.95 -24.43 11.52
C GLY A 145 17.45 -24.08 10.11
N ARG A 146 17.85 -25.09 9.31
CA ARG A 146 18.31 -24.88 7.94
C ARG A 146 17.18 -24.43 7.01
N THR A 147 15.99 -25.02 7.16
CA THR A 147 14.80 -24.66 6.38
C THR A 147 14.33 -23.26 6.72
N ALA A 148 14.26 -22.94 8.02
CA ALA A 148 13.92 -21.61 8.52
C ALA A 148 14.88 -20.56 7.97
N GLY A 149 16.19 -20.75 8.17
CA GLY A 149 17.21 -19.83 7.67
C GLY A 149 17.10 -19.58 6.16
N ARG A 150 16.92 -20.64 5.36
CA ARG A 150 16.75 -20.50 3.90
C ARG A 150 15.52 -19.70 3.51
N LEU A 151 14.35 -20.01 4.09
CA LEU A 151 13.11 -19.31 3.74
C LEU A 151 13.11 -17.86 4.23
N PHE A 152 13.70 -17.57 5.39
CA PHE A 152 13.94 -16.19 5.82
C PHE A 152 14.85 -15.44 4.85
N SER A 153 15.99 -16.02 4.44
CA SER A 153 16.87 -15.37 3.46
C SER A 153 16.17 -15.11 2.12
N ILE A 154 15.35 -16.05 1.65
CA ILE A 154 14.56 -15.88 0.42
C ILE A 154 13.52 -14.76 0.58
N SER A 155 12.81 -14.72 1.71
CA SER A 155 11.86 -13.66 2.02
C SER A 155 12.55 -12.30 2.04
N THR A 156 13.71 -12.20 2.70
CA THR A 156 14.50 -10.96 2.77
C THR A 156 15.01 -10.53 1.40
N LEU A 157 15.49 -11.45 0.56
CA LEU A 157 15.88 -11.14 -0.82
C LEU A 157 14.69 -10.62 -1.63
N GLY A 158 13.52 -11.24 -1.47
CA GLY A 158 12.26 -10.77 -2.04
C GLY A 158 11.96 -9.35 -1.58
N SER A 159 12.00 -9.11 -0.27
CA SER A 159 11.77 -7.79 0.34
C SER A 159 12.71 -6.72 -0.21
N ILE A 160 14.01 -6.99 -0.30
CA ILE A 160 14.99 -6.06 -0.88
C ILE A 160 14.65 -5.77 -2.35
N ALA A 161 14.38 -6.81 -3.14
CA ALA A 161 14.02 -6.65 -4.54
C ALA A 161 12.72 -5.85 -4.71
N GLY A 162 11.71 -6.12 -3.89
CA GLY A 162 10.43 -5.42 -3.86
C GLY A 162 10.58 -3.95 -3.46
N THR A 163 11.38 -3.64 -2.44
CA THR A 163 11.68 -2.26 -2.04
C THR A 163 12.33 -1.49 -3.19
N PHE A 164 13.37 -2.04 -3.82
CA PHE A 164 14.06 -1.36 -4.93
C PHE A 164 13.16 -1.24 -6.17
N ALA A 165 12.50 -2.32 -6.57
CA ALA A 165 11.57 -2.30 -7.70
C ALA A 165 10.48 -1.24 -7.48
N THR A 166 9.88 -1.21 -6.29
CA THR A 166 8.81 -0.27 -5.95
C THR A 166 9.29 1.17 -5.95
N ALA A 167 10.38 1.46 -5.26
CA ALA A 167 10.87 2.83 -5.09
C ALA A 167 11.43 3.43 -6.40
N PHE A 168 12.12 2.63 -7.22
CA PHE A 168 12.85 3.14 -8.38
C PHE A 168 12.12 2.99 -9.72
N TRP A 169 11.22 2.01 -9.87
CA TRP A 169 10.56 1.72 -11.15
C TRP A 169 9.04 1.70 -11.04
N LEU A 170 8.48 0.88 -10.16
CA LEU A 170 7.05 0.58 -10.20
C LEU A 170 6.19 1.79 -9.77
N VAL A 171 6.54 2.50 -8.69
CA VAL A 171 5.78 3.70 -8.28
C VAL A 171 5.86 4.80 -9.35
N PRO A 172 7.05 5.16 -9.88
CA PRO A 172 7.14 6.18 -10.93
C PRO A 172 6.42 5.84 -12.23
N GLU A 173 6.37 4.56 -12.63
CA GLU A 173 5.81 4.14 -13.92
C GLU A 173 4.31 3.81 -13.86
N LEU A 174 3.83 3.20 -12.76
CA LEU A 174 2.45 2.73 -12.62
C LEU A 174 1.59 3.63 -11.74
N GLY A 175 2.18 4.48 -10.91
CA GLY A 175 1.46 5.17 -9.85
C GLY A 175 1.09 4.24 -8.69
N THR A 176 0.55 4.83 -7.62
CA THR A 176 0.38 4.10 -6.33
C THR A 176 -0.76 3.07 -6.38
N ASP A 177 -1.89 3.41 -7.00
CA ASP A 177 -3.10 2.59 -6.93
C ASP A 177 -2.97 1.35 -7.83
N GLN A 178 -2.40 1.53 -9.04
CA GLN A 178 -2.08 0.41 -9.94
C GLN A 178 -1.01 -0.50 -9.36
N LEU A 179 0.02 0.05 -8.69
CA LEU A 179 1.01 -0.74 -7.99
C LEU A 179 0.36 -1.64 -6.94
N LEU A 180 -0.56 -1.12 -6.12
CA LEU A 180 -1.24 -1.90 -5.10
C LEU A 180 -2.11 -3.00 -5.73
N ALA A 181 -2.85 -2.69 -6.79
CA ALA A 181 -3.60 -3.69 -7.54
C ALA A 181 -2.69 -4.79 -8.13
N ALA A 182 -1.56 -4.41 -8.75
CA ALA A 182 -0.57 -5.34 -9.30
C ALA A 182 0.13 -6.18 -8.22
N ALA A 183 0.40 -5.59 -7.05
CA ALA A 183 0.96 -6.30 -5.90
C ALA A 183 -0.02 -7.35 -5.36
N GLY A 184 -1.31 -7.02 -5.26
CA GLY A 184 -2.36 -7.98 -4.96
C GLY A 184 -2.46 -9.10 -5.99
N GLY A 185 -2.45 -8.75 -7.28
CA GLY A 185 -2.39 -9.71 -8.39
C GLY A 185 -1.18 -10.65 -8.33
N THR A 186 -0.02 -10.13 -7.93
CA THR A 186 1.21 -10.92 -7.72
C THR A 186 1.04 -11.95 -6.61
N LEU A 187 0.37 -11.59 -5.52
CA LEU A 187 0.05 -12.53 -4.43
C LEU A 187 -0.96 -13.59 -4.88
N PHE A 188 -1.99 -13.21 -5.62
CA PHE A 188 -2.94 -14.17 -6.17
C PHE A 188 -2.27 -15.15 -7.15
N ALA A 189 -1.33 -14.67 -7.97
CA ALA A 189 -0.53 -15.53 -8.84
C ALA A 189 0.37 -16.47 -8.02
N ALA A 190 1.00 -16.00 -6.94
CA ALA A 190 1.77 -16.83 -6.03
C ALA A 190 0.92 -17.94 -5.39
N ALA A 191 -0.30 -17.60 -4.94
CA ALA A 191 -1.27 -18.56 -4.43
C ALA A 191 -1.69 -19.58 -5.49
N ALA A 192 -1.93 -19.15 -6.73
CA ALA A 192 -2.27 -20.03 -7.85
C ALA A 192 -1.15 -21.03 -8.15
N ILE A 193 0.11 -20.59 -8.17
CA ILE A 193 1.29 -21.44 -8.41
C ILE A 193 1.37 -22.55 -7.35
N VAL A 194 1.16 -22.21 -6.07
CA VAL A 194 1.12 -23.20 -4.98
C VAL A 194 -0.09 -24.14 -5.14
N ALA A 195 -1.28 -23.59 -5.41
CA ALA A 195 -2.51 -24.37 -5.57
C ALA A 195 -2.45 -25.38 -6.73
N VAL A 196 -1.85 -25.00 -7.88
CA VAL A 196 -1.63 -25.91 -9.02
C VAL A 196 -0.66 -27.03 -8.62
N SER A 197 0.42 -26.69 -7.91
CA SER A 197 1.43 -27.68 -7.50
C SER A 197 0.89 -28.71 -6.50
N GLU A 198 -0.07 -28.29 -5.67
CA GLU A 198 -0.74 -29.13 -4.66
C GLU A 198 -2.06 -29.73 -5.16
N ARG A 199 -2.41 -29.51 -6.43
CA ARG A 199 -3.62 -30.05 -7.09
C ARG A 199 -4.93 -29.70 -6.38
N LEU A 200 -5.07 -28.43 -5.97
CA LEU A 200 -6.26 -27.91 -5.29
C LEU A 200 -7.11 -27.06 -6.28
N PRO A 201 -8.02 -27.66 -7.08
CA PRO A 201 -8.65 -26.99 -8.22
C PRO A 201 -9.54 -25.81 -7.81
N LEU A 202 -10.23 -25.89 -6.66
CA LEU A 202 -11.03 -24.78 -6.15
C LEU A 202 -10.15 -23.57 -5.83
N ALA A 203 -9.01 -23.80 -5.16
CA ALA A 203 -8.07 -22.74 -4.84
C ALA A 203 -7.43 -22.12 -6.09
N VAL A 204 -7.16 -22.93 -7.12
CA VAL A 204 -6.70 -22.44 -8.43
C VAL A 204 -7.76 -21.53 -9.07
N ALA A 205 -9.02 -21.95 -9.07
CA ALA A 205 -10.11 -21.15 -9.64
C ALA A 205 -10.27 -19.82 -8.89
N CYS A 206 -10.29 -19.84 -7.55
CA CYS A 206 -10.36 -18.62 -6.74
C CYS A 206 -9.18 -17.69 -7.02
N ALA A 207 -7.96 -18.23 -7.06
CA ALA A 207 -6.76 -17.44 -7.33
C ALA A 207 -6.77 -16.85 -8.75
N ALA A 208 -7.21 -17.60 -9.76
CA ALA A 208 -7.31 -17.13 -11.14
C ALA A 208 -8.34 -16.00 -11.30
N VAL A 209 -9.50 -16.13 -10.66
CA VAL A 209 -10.52 -15.08 -10.62
C VAL A 209 -9.97 -13.83 -9.93
N ALA A 210 -9.27 -14.00 -8.81
CA ALA A 210 -8.67 -12.88 -8.09
C ALA A 210 -7.57 -12.18 -8.91
N VAL A 211 -6.72 -12.92 -9.64
CA VAL A 211 -5.75 -12.36 -10.58
C VAL A 211 -6.46 -11.54 -11.67
N ALA A 212 -7.50 -12.10 -12.28
CA ALA A 212 -8.26 -11.40 -13.32
C ALA A 212 -8.92 -10.12 -12.78
N GLY A 213 -9.52 -10.19 -11.59
CA GLY A 213 -10.12 -9.03 -10.92
C GLY A 213 -9.10 -7.94 -10.59
N ALA A 214 -7.92 -8.32 -10.08
CA ALA A 214 -6.83 -7.37 -9.84
C ALA A 214 -6.33 -6.71 -11.15
N GLY A 215 -6.28 -7.48 -12.25
CA GLY A 215 -5.93 -6.95 -13.56
C GLY A 215 -6.95 -5.93 -14.08
N VAL A 216 -8.25 -6.23 -13.99
CA VAL A 216 -9.32 -5.29 -14.36
C VAL A 216 -9.24 -4.03 -13.51
N LEU A 217 -9.11 -4.18 -12.18
CA LEU A 217 -9.02 -3.06 -11.26
C LEU A 217 -7.79 -2.19 -11.55
N SER A 218 -6.64 -2.79 -11.89
CA SER A 218 -5.43 -2.02 -12.23
C SER A 218 -5.62 -1.13 -13.46
N VAL A 219 -6.47 -1.54 -14.41
CA VAL A 219 -6.81 -0.74 -15.60
C VAL A 219 -7.85 0.32 -15.26
N GLU A 220 -8.81 0.01 -14.41
CA GLU A 220 -9.87 0.95 -14.00
C GLU A 220 -9.33 2.08 -13.11
N LEU A 221 -8.34 1.78 -12.26
CA LEU A 221 -7.62 2.75 -11.42
C LEU A 221 -6.66 3.65 -12.21
N ASP A 222 -6.67 3.59 -13.56
CA ASP A 222 -5.92 4.48 -14.46
C ASP A 222 -6.76 5.66 -15.03
N PRO A 223 -7.45 6.53 -14.26
CA PRO A 223 -8.03 7.72 -14.86
C PRO A 223 -6.99 8.85 -14.85
N GLY A 224 -6.33 9.05 -15.98
CA GLY A 224 -5.51 10.24 -16.24
C GLY A 224 -6.28 11.57 -16.18
N THR A 225 -7.62 11.55 -16.13
CA THR A 225 -8.49 12.73 -15.99
C THR A 225 -9.88 12.36 -15.42
N GLY A 226 -10.53 13.29 -14.70
CA GLY A 226 -11.99 13.23 -14.44
C GLY A 226 -12.44 13.05 -12.98
N GLY A 227 -11.54 12.79 -12.02
CA GLY A 227 -11.88 12.71 -10.60
C GLY A 227 -12.12 14.07 -9.94
N THR A 228 -12.74 14.09 -8.76
CA THR A 228 -12.73 15.25 -7.85
C THR A 228 -11.73 14.98 -6.74
N LEU A 229 -10.96 15.99 -6.29
CA LEU A 229 -10.13 15.79 -5.10
C LEU A 229 -11.03 15.79 -3.88
N SER A 230 -10.84 14.80 -3.00
CA SER A 230 -11.24 14.87 -1.59
C SER A 230 -10.94 16.25 -1.00
N ARG A 231 -11.94 16.87 -0.36
CA ARG A 231 -11.86 18.17 0.36
C ARG A 231 -10.71 18.18 1.39
N VAL A 232 -10.30 17.01 1.86
CA VAL A 232 -9.29 16.83 2.89
C VAL A 232 -7.88 16.74 2.29
N ALA A 233 -7.72 16.08 1.14
CA ALA A 233 -6.48 16.13 0.36
C ALA A 233 -6.15 17.56 -0.13
N ALA A 234 -7.15 18.45 -0.19
CA ALA A 234 -6.99 19.89 -0.41
C ALA A 234 -6.54 20.69 0.83
N ARG A 235 -6.84 20.22 2.04
CA ARG A 235 -6.77 21.03 3.27
C ARG A 235 -5.49 20.90 4.12
N ASN A 236 -4.70 19.84 3.98
CA ASN A 236 -3.69 19.55 5.01
C ASN A 236 -2.30 20.11 4.68
N TRP A 237 -1.99 21.30 5.22
CA TRP A 237 -0.66 21.92 5.23
C TRP A 237 -0.10 22.17 6.65
N SER A 238 1.21 21.92 6.73
CA SER A 238 2.30 22.31 7.65
C SER A 238 2.03 22.83 9.08
N PRO A 239 2.98 22.56 10.00
CA PRO A 239 2.99 23.15 11.35
C PRO A 239 2.95 24.69 11.39
N VAL A 240 3.34 25.37 10.31
CA VAL A 240 3.39 26.85 10.26
C VAL A 240 1.98 27.46 10.33
N TYR A 241 0.98 26.78 9.76
CA TYR A 241 -0.40 27.25 9.79
C TYR A 241 -1.15 26.89 11.08
N ARG A 242 -0.64 25.94 11.87
CA ARG A 242 -1.23 25.60 13.17
C ARG A 242 -0.77 26.53 14.30
N GLN A 243 0.30 27.31 14.08
CA GLN A 243 0.78 28.32 15.03
C GLN A 243 0.45 29.76 14.65
N ARG A 244 0.17 30.06 13.37
CA ARG A 244 -0.48 31.33 13.00
C ARG A 244 -1.99 31.19 13.16
N GLY A 245 -2.47 31.44 14.38
CA GLY A 245 -3.84 31.91 14.54
C GLY A 245 -4.09 33.05 13.54
N GLU A 246 -5.24 33.00 12.89
CA GLU A 246 -5.83 34.09 12.11
C GLU A 246 -4.81 34.98 11.39
N VAL A 247 -4.39 34.58 10.19
CA VAL A 247 -4.05 35.61 9.20
C VAL A 247 -5.39 36.24 8.81
N ALA A 248 -5.77 37.28 9.54
CA ALA A 248 -6.82 38.21 9.12
C ALA A 248 -6.46 38.74 7.73
N GLY A 249 -7.22 38.35 6.70
CA GLY A 249 -7.16 38.97 5.37
C GLY A 249 -7.16 38.04 4.16
N GLY A 250 -6.96 36.73 4.30
CA GLY A 250 -7.15 35.80 3.18
C GLY A 250 -8.64 35.40 3.05
N PRO A 251 -9.25 35.40 1.86
CA PRO A 251 -10.62 34.94 1.70
C PRO A 251 -10.74 33.50 2.22
N GLN A 252 -11.78 33.27 3.03
CA GLN A 252 -12.10 31.99 3.62
C GLN A 252 -12.56 31.05 2.49
N GLN A 253 -11.61 30.35 1.86
CA GLN A 253 -11.88 29.53 0.69
C GLN A 253 -12.70 28.28 1.08
N ASP A 254 -13.78 28.03 0.35
CA ASP A 254 -14.53 26.78 0.43
C ASP A 254 -13.74 25.70 -0.31
N TYR A 255 -13.24 24.72 0.44
CA TYR A 255 -12.37 23.66 -0.08
C TYR A 255 -13.16 22.44 -0.60
N GLY A 256 -14.49 22.50 -0.64
CA GLY A 256 -15.34 21.43 -1.19
C GLY A 256 -15.53 21.52 -2.70
N GLY A 257 -15.30 20.42 -3.41
CA GLY A 257 -15.72 20.28 -4.82
C GLY A 257 -14.66 20.64 -5.88
N LEU A 258 -13.36 20.64 -5.52
CA LEU A 258 -12.28 20.90 -6.48
C LEU A 258 -12.21 19.81 -7.55
N LYS A 259 -12.39 20.21 -8.81
CA LYS A 259 -12.31 19.32 -9.98
C LYS A 259 -10.86 19.02 -10.32
N VAL A 260 -10.48 17.74 -10.44
CA VAL A 260 -9.15 17.37 -10.93
C VAL A 260 -9.12 17.56 -12.44
N LEU A 261 -8.39 18.57 -12.90
CA LEU A 261 -8.14 18.78 -14.31
C LEU A 261 -7.00 17.90 -14.81
N PHE A 262 -5.99 17.69 -13.97
CA PHE A 262 -4.83 16.88 -14.29
C PHE A 262 -4.26 16.26 -13.03
N ARG A 263 -3.89 14.98 -13.06
CA ARG A 263 -3.14 14.34 -11.97
C ARG A 263 -2.12 13.40 -12.58
N LYS A 264 -0.90 13.43 -12.06
CA LYS A 264 0.20 12.58 -12.51
C LYS A 264 1.15 12.28 -11.36
N ASP A 265 1.34 11.01 -11.05
CA ASP A 265 2.44 10.60 -10.16
C ASP A 265 3.77 10.71 -10.93
N THR A 266 4.73 11.46 -10.37
CA THR A 266 6.09 11.58 -10.90
C THR A 266 7.08 10.84 -10.01
N GLN A 267 8.34 10.79 -10.43
CA GLN A 267 9.43 10.21 -9.63
C GLN A 267 9.55 10.81 -8.22
N TYR A 268 9.22 12.11 -8.08
CA TYR A 268 9.41 12.83 -6.81
C TYR A 268 8.08 13.11 -6.11
N HIS A 269 7.07 13.60 -6.85
CA HIS A 269 5.82 14.12 -6.30
C HIS A 269 4.60 13.68 -7.12
N ARG A 270 3.44 13.58 -6.47
CA ARG A 270 2.13 13.52 -7.13
C ARG A 270 1.75 14.92 -7.61
N LEU A 271 1.82 15.16 -8.91
CA LEU A 271 1.35 16.40 -9.51
C LEU A 271 -0.17 16.37 -9.58
N ALA A 272 -0.83 17.45 -9.16
CA ALA A 272 -2.26 17.65 -9.40
C ALA A 272 -2.52 19.10 -9.82
N VAL A 273 -3.28 19.29 -10.89
CA VAL A 273 -3.90 20.57 -11.24
C VAL A 273 -5.38 20.45 -10.91
N VAL A 274 -5.83 21.30 -9.99
CA VAL A 274 -7.22 21.30 -9.54
C VAL A 274 -7.85 22.66 -9.69
N GLU A 275 -9.14 22.64 -10.01
CA GLU A 275 -9.93 23.83 -10.30
C GLU A 275 -11.08 23.93 -9.31
N GLY A 276 -11.18 25.07 -8.63
CA GLY A 276 -12.33 25.48 -7.83
C GLY A 276 -13.19 26.48 -8.57
N GLU A 277 -14.07 27.18 -7.85
CA GLU A 277 -15.00 28.14 -8.46
C GLU A 277 -14.31 29.37 -9.05
N THR A 278 -13.20 29.82 -8.45
CA THR A 278 -12.54 31.10 -8.80
C THR A 278 -11.06 30.95 -9.15
N GLU A 279 -10.47 29.78 -8.93
CA GLU A 279 -9.04 29.59 -9.13
C GLU A 279 -8.67 28.18 -9.59
N ARG A 280 -7.52 28.10 -10.25
CA ARG A 280 -6.87 26.86 -10.65
C ARG A 280 -5.49 26.79 -10.00
N THR A 281 -5.20 25.68 -9.32
CA THR A 281 -3.96 25.51 -8.57
C THR A 281 -3.16 24.31 -9.07
N LEU A 282 -1.84 24.47 -9.15
CA LEU A 282 -0.86 23.39 -9.35
C LEU A 282 -0.34 22.95 -7.98
N ARG A 283 -0.33 21.64 -7.76
CA ARG A 283 0.07 21.03 -6.49
C ARG A 283 1.08 19.92 -6.71
N PHE A 284 2.07 19.85 -5.82
CA PHE A 284 3.00 18.72 -5.68
C PHE A 284 2.68 18.02 -4.36
N ASP A 285 2.20 16.79 -4.42
CA ASP A 285 1.56 16.08 -3.33
C ASP A 285 0.46 16.96 -2.70
N SER A 286 0.61 17.31 -1.42
CA SER A 286 -0.31 18.20 -0.71
C SER A 286 0.11 19.68 -0.73
N SER A 287 1.26 20.02 -1.34
CA SER A 287 1.80 21.39 -1.37
C SER A 287 1.33 22.20 -2.58
N TYR A 288 1.01 23.46 -2.35
CA TYR A 288 0.69 24.45 -3.38
C TYR A 288 1.97 24.96 -4.05
N GLN A 289 2.01 24.94 -5.38
CA GLN A 289 3.17 25.37 -6.17
C GLN A 289 2.86 26.64 -6.97
N SER A 290 1.65 26.74 -7.50
CA SER A 290 1.17 27.94 -8.20
C SER A 290 -0.36 28.00 -8.17
N ALA A 291 -0.91 29.21 -8.25
CA ALA A 291 -2.34 29.46 -8.42
C ALA A 291 -2.57 30.55 -9.45
N MET A 292 -3.62 30.36 -10.24
CA MET A 292 -4.11 31.26 -11.27
C MET A 292 -5.59 31.57 -10.99
N SER A 293 -5.99 32.84 -11.09
CA SER A 293 -7.42 33.22 -11.07
C SER A 293 -8.07 32.84 -12.40
N LEU A 294 -9.29 32.29 -12.35
CA LEU A 294 -10.03 31.91 -13.56
C LEU A 294 -10.59 33.12 -14.31
N ASP A 295 -10.88 34.17 -13.56
CA ASP A 295 -11.42 35.46 -13.99
C ASP A 295 -10.35 36.41 -14.53
N ASP A 296 -9.10 36.31 -14.06
CA ASP A 296 -7.92 36.96 -14.67
C ASP A 296 -6.69 36.05 -14.64
N PRO A 297 -6.38 35.34 -15.74
CA PRO A 297 -5.28 34.37 -15.81
C PRO A 297 -3.89 34.98 -15.57
N PHE A 298 -3.73 36.30 -15.71
CA PHE A 298 -2.44 36.97 -15.54
C PHE A 298 -2.24 37.52 -14.13
N ARG A 299 -3.28 37.46 -13.28
CA ARG A 299 -3.21 37.89 -11.90
C ARG A 299 -2.66 36.76 -11.01
N THR A 300 -1.55 37.04 -10.32
CA THR A 300 -1.01 36.14 -9.31
C THR A 300 -1.90 36.18 -8.07
N GLN A 301 -2.50 35.02 -7.74
CA GLN A 301 -3.34 34.84 -6.54
C GLN A 301 -2.52 34.95 -5.24
N TRP A 302 -1.24 34.59 -5.27
CA TRP A 302 -0.37 34.62 -4.11
C TRP A 302 0.72 35.68 -4.26
N GLU A 303 1.02 36.35 -3.15
CA GLU A 303 2.20 37.20 -3.05
C GLU A 303 3.43 36.30 -2.86
N TYR A 304 4.34 36.36 -3.82
CA TYR A 304 5.64 35.71 -3.74
C TYR A 304 6.62 36.67 -3.07
N THR A 305 6.63 36.70 -1.73
CA THR A 305 7.64 37.40 -0.92
C THR A 305 8.73 36.46 -0.44
#